data_AF-A0A9W7KV71-F1
#
_entry.id   AF-A0A9W7KV71-F1
#
_cell.length_a   1.000
_cell.length_b   1.000
_cell.length_c   1.000
_cell.angle_alpha   90.00
_cell.angle_beta   90.00
_cell.angle_gamma   90.00
#
_symmetry.space_group_name_H-M   'P 1'
#
loop_
_entity.id
_entity.type
_entity.pdbx_description
1 polymer ?
#
loop_
_entity_poly.entity_id
_entity_poly.type
_entity_poly.pdbx_seq_one_letter_code
_entity_poly.pdbx_strand_id
1 'polypeptide(L)'
;MAICYSALQKSFRSGDLNKTSFWSHQIGYLYPNALRKRLCQNSLEDACGLNFALSCLKNTRAPKKPSFEELNPYVTALTGMKKTHSAAWLNRVAADHLFRGLLGDPKGDEVEQAAYTLKLHSEGSESELLSLYGEELMGLYKYTNKDPLTFMCKILISGRPELAAIQGFVLGPLPPPSPQQVLDHYNDKHTKLGKKLGRGYRHFLENLILHNPVYVGSAEPYKQQAEHLYLNFKDSKGKGELRVKHVLDLIKENKTSASKTVPAAVPEVIFKDTDVLKIDSDTVGLGFKNATFICPVNMNIISPLKSGDKEYIKKFVKIGESPTDLNFALQCSHFRSSLNLPSPDTSIATLKLSGDINYSEIASLGKGGDKWRASISRKILQILKNNHSNASTLFVDVFTGGVRLSDITASSSWIYWNENFGIELLKVLLFRKFVGSKDTNAFNLMAREVNGEVQILSVDENEAGKERLRESMGKGLETAQRIKYDFKVKCAEAVAERTEEVGEFLEKMKRLWEERFEDLLGKGGRMKETHRKLFREWDGGKDVVGVCKKWLGVSDVEVVKKEKKKTKKKKRKFEVDEGESKKRTKT
;
A
#
# COMPACT_ATOMS: atom_id res chain seq x y z
N MET A 1 -24.70 7.20 13.92
CA MET A 1 -23.77 6.17 14.41
C MET A 1 -22.52 6.71 15.10
N ALA A 2 -21.60 7.42 14.44
CA ALA A 2 -20.33 7.86 15.09
C ALA A 2 -20.54 8.66 16.39
N ILE A 3 -21.55 9.54 16.43
CA ILE A 3 -21.91 10.30 17.62
C ILE A 3 -22.39 9.39 18.77
N CYS A 4 -23.19 8.36 18.49
CA CYS A 4 -23.68 7.41 19.48
C CYS A 4 -22.52 6.62 20.11
N TYR A 5 -21.52 6.20 19.31
CA TYR A 5 -20.32 5.52 19.84
C TYR A 5 -19.49 6.42 20.75
N SER A 6 -19.40 7.72 20.43
CA SER A 6 -18.69 8.68 21.26
C SER A 6 -19.46 8.97 22.55
N ALA A 7 -20.77 9.19 22.46
CA ALA A 7 -21.64 9.42 23.61
C ALA A 7 -21.66 8.22 24.56
N LEU A 8 -21.77 6.99 24.03
CA LEU A 8 -21.70 5.78 24.83
C LEU A 8 -20.36 5.64 25.57
N GLN A 9 -19.24 5.82 24.88
CA GLN A 9 -17.92 5.75 25.52
C GLN A 9 -17.77 6.78 26.63
N LYS A 10 -18.19 8.03 26.41
CA LYS A 10 -18.12 9.06 27.45
C LYS A 10 -19.07 8.79 28.61
N SER A 11 -20.23 8.18 28.35
CA SER A 11 -21.18 7.78 29.41
C SER A 11 -20.63 6.65 30.28
N PHE A 12 -19.94 5.66 29.68
CA PHE A 12 -19.21 4.64 30.44
C PHE A 12 -18.16 5.29 31.34
N ARG A 13 -17.32 6.17 30.77
CA ARG A 13 -16.26 6.87 31.52
C ARG A 13 -16.81 7.69 32.68
N SER A 14 -17.93 8.40 32.49
CA SER A 14 -18.56 9.23 33.52
C SER A 14 -19.39 8.44 34.54
N GLY A 15 -19.55 7.12 34.38
CA GLY A 15 -20.36 6.29 35.27
C GLY A 15 -21.86 6.61 35.22
N ASP A 16 -22.34 7.25 34.15
CA ASP A 16 -23.73 7.69 34.05
C ASP A 16 -24.60 6.57 33.48
N LEU A 17 -25.27 5.83 34.36
CA LEU A 17 -26.06 4.65 33.99
C LEU A 17 -27.28 4.99 33.13
N ASN A 18 -27.90 6.15 33.33
CA ASN A 18 -29.05 6.59 32.55
C ASN A 18 -28.64 6.90 31.10
N LYS A 19 -27.55 7.66 30.92
CA LYS A 19 -27.02 7.94 29.58
C LYS A 19 -26.50 6.68 28.91
N THR A 20 -25.81 5.83 29.65
CA THR A 20 -25.29 4.56 29.12
C THR A 20 -26.42 3.65 28.68
N SER A 21 -27.52 3.56 29.44
CA SER A 21 -28.70 2.80 29.04
C SER A 21 -29.24 3.30 27.69
N PHE A 22 -29.48 4.60 27.56
CA PHE A 22 -29.98 5.16 26.31
C PHE A 22 -29.03 4.91 25.13
N TRP A 23 -27.75 5.28 25.24
CA TRP A 23 -26.81 5.17 24.11
C TRP A 23 -26.44 3.72 23.77
N SER A 24 -26.46 2.82 24.74
CA SER A 24 -26.26 1.39 24.49
C SER A 24 -27.46 0.81 23.74
N HIS A 25 -28.69 1.20 24.09
CA HIS A 25 -29.90 0.81 23.35
C HIS A 25 -29.88 1.28 21.89
N GLN A 26 -29.46 2.54 21.63
CA GLN A 26 -29.35 3.09 20.27
C GLN A 26 -28.41 2.28 19.35
N ILE A 27 -27.45 1.54 19.92
CA ILE A 27 -26.48 0.73 19.16
C ILE A 27 -26.87 -0.74 19.19
N GLY A 28 -27.10 -1.28 20.39
CA GLY A 28 -27.22 -2.70 20.66
C GLY A 28 -28.52 -3.32 20.22
N TYR A 29 -29.62 -2.55 20.12
CA TYR A 29 -30.91 -3.08 19.69
C TYR A 29 -30.86 -3.63 18.25
N LEU A 30 -30.27 -2.86 17.33
CA LEU A 30 -30.10 -3.29 15.93
C LEU A 30 -28.74 -3.99 15.68
N TYR A 31 -27.72 -3.63 16.45
CA TYR A 31 -26.34 -4.08 16.24
C TYR A 31 -25.69 -4.59 17.53
N PRO A 32 -26.21 -5.68 18.13
CA PRO A 32 -25.73 -6.18 19.43
C PRO A 32 -24.25 -6.58 19.39
N ASN A 33 -23.77 -7.16 18.28
CA ASN A 33 -22.34 -7.43 18.10
C ASN A 33 -21.46 -6.17 18.10
N ALA A 34 -21.98 -5.04 17.62
CA ALA A 34 -21.25 -3.78 17.63
C ALA A 34 -21.20 -3.21 19.06
N LEU A 35 -22.27 -3.37 19.84
CA LEU A 35 -22.28 -3.04 21.27
C LEU A 35 -21.29 -3.92 22.05
N ARG A 36 -21.34 -5.25 21.87
CA ARG A 36 -20.40 -6.19 22.51
C ARG A 36 -18.94 -5.84 22.23
N LYS A 37 -18.61 -5.57 20.97
CA LYS A 37 -17.26 -5.14 20.61
C LYS A 37 -16.87 -3.84 21.32
N ARG A 38 -17.80 -2.89 21.44
CA ARG A 38 -17.58 -1.64 22.14
C ARG A 38 -17.39 -1.84 23.64
N LEU A 39 -18.15 -2.73 24.27
CA LEU A 39 -17.98 -3.13 25.67
C LEU A 39 -16.56 -3.65 25.92
N CYS A 40 -16.07 -4.57 25.09
CA CYS A 40 -14.70 -5.08 25.20
C CYS A 40 -13.66 -3.97 24.99
N GLN A 41 -13.81 -3.12 23.96
CA GLN A 41 -12.84 -2.06 23.68
C GLN A 41 -12.79 -1.02 24.81
N ASN A 42 -13.94 -0.60 25.31
CA ASN A 42 -14.04 0.39 26.38
C ASN A 42 -13.55 -0.15 27.72
N SER A 43 -13.76 -1.44 28.02
CA SER A 43 -13.20 -2.00 29.25
C SER A 43 -11.67 -2.03 29.20
N LEU A 44 -11.07 -2.34 28.05
CA LEU A 44 -9.62 -2.31 27.87
C LEU A 44 -9.06 -0.88 27.93
N GLU A 45 -9.72 0.08 27.27
CA GLU A 45 -9.26 1.47 27.16
C GLU A 45 -9.45 2.29 28.44
N ASP A 46 -10.62 2.17 29.09
CA ASP A 46 -11.08 3.11 30.13
C ASP A 46 -11.27 2.48 31.51
N ALA A 47 -11.03 1.17 31.67
CA ALA A 47 -11.11 0.48 32.95
C ALA A 47 -9.94 -0.50 33.20
N CYS A 48 -9.05 -0.71 32.23
CA CYS A 48 -8.07 -1.80 32.24
C CYS A 48 -8.71 -3.16 32.62
N GLY A 49 -9.97 -3.36 32.21
CA GLY A 49 -10.84 -4.45 32.64
C GLY A 49 -10.72 -5.67 31.73
N LEU A 50 -9.64 -6.43 31.90
CA LEU A 50 -9.33 -7.59 31.07
C LEU A 50 -10.28 -8.76 31.33
N ASN A 51 -10.54 -9.07 32.61
CA ASN A 51 -11.46 -10.15 32.99
C ASN A 51 -12.89 -9.86 32.53
N PHE A 52 -13.30 -8.58 32.55
CA PHE A 52 -14.58 -8.14 31.98
C PHE A 52 -14.64 -8.45 30.48
N ALA A 53 -13.62 -8.05 29.71
CA ALA A 53 -13.60 -8.23 28.26
C ALA A 53 -13.65 -9.72 27.89
N LEU A 54 -12.88 -10.55 28.60
CA LEU A 54 -12.86 -12.00 28.43
C LEU A 54 -14.20 -12.64 28.78
N SER A 55 -14.80 -12.27 29.92
CA SER A 55 -16.12 -12.77 30.31
C SER A 55 -17.20 -12.36 29.31
N CYS A 56 -17.25 -11.09 28.91
CA CYS A 56 -18.19 -10.60 27.92
C CYS A 56 -18.04 -11.37 26.60
N LEU A 57 -16.81 -11.62 26.16
CA LEU A 57 -16.55 -12.42 24.97
C LEU A 57 -16.90 -13.90 25.16
N LYS A 58 -16.65 -14.52 26.29
CA LYS A 58 -16.88 -15.96 26.51
C LYS A 58 -18.36 -16.28 26.69
N ASN A 59 -19.04 -15.51 27.54
CA ASN A 59 -20.39 -15.83 28.01
C ASN A 59 -21.49 -15.40 27.04
N THR A 60 -21.16 -14.62 26.02
CA THR A 60 -22.09 -14.24 24.95
C THR A 60 -21.72 -14.91 23.62
N ARG A 61 -21.01 -16.04 23.67
CA ARG A 61 -20.53 -16.79 22.50
C ARG A 61 -21.43 -18.02 22.21
N ALA A 62 -22.01 -18.04 21.00
CA ALA A 62 -22.56 -19.17 20.22
C ALA A 62 -23.99 -19.69 20.55
N PRO A 63 -24.71 -20.30 19.56
CA PRO A 63 -24.45 -20.32 18.12
C PRO A 63 -25.08 -19.12 17.36
N LYS A 64 -25.92 -18.31 18.01
CA LYS A 64 -26.54 -17.12 17.42
C LYS A 64 -25.77 -15.84 17.78
N LYS A 65 -25.97 -14.78 17.00
CA LYS A 65 -25.49 -13.43 17.36
C LYS A 65 -26.09 -13.08 18.74
N PRO A 66 -25.32 -12.44 19.65
CA PRO A 66 -25.84 -12.08 20.96
C PRO A 66 -27.05 -11.15 20.79
N SER A 67 -28.00 -11.22 21.70
CA SER A 67 -29.10 -10.26 21.78
C SER A 67 -28.67 -9.02 22.58
N PHE A 68 -29.48 -7.97 22.55
CA PHE A 68 -29.24 -6.79 23.40
C PHE A 68 -29.42 -7.14 24.88
N GLU A 69 -30.43 -7.95 25.20
CA GLU A 69 -30.78 -8.40 26.54
C GLU A 69 -29.65 -9.18 27.19
N GLU A 70 -28.94 -10.03 26.44
CA GLU A 70 -27.75 -10.74 26.92
C GLU A 70 -26.58 -9.80 27.24
N LEU A 71 -26.52 -8.62 26.59
CA LEU A 71 -25.46 -7.63 26.79
C LEU A 71 -25.81 -6.59 27.85
N ASN A 72 -27.09 -6.41 28.20
CA ASN A 72 -27.54 -5.43 29.20
C ASN A 72 -26.79 -5.52 30.52
N PRO A 73 -26.56 -6.71 31.12
CA PRO A 73 -25.85 -6.79 32.39
C PRO A 73 -24.40 -6.33 32.31
N TYR A 74 -23.77 -6.49 31.15
CA TYR A 74 -22.41 -6.03 30.89
C TYR A 74 -22.34 -4.50 30.73
N VAL A 75 -23.40 -3.86 30.22
CA VAL A 75 -23.49 -2.39 30.15
C VAL A 75 -23.50 -1.80 31.56
N THR A 76 -24.34 -2.32 32.46
CA THR A 76 -24.38 -1.89 33.86
C THR A 76 -23.04 -2.11 34.56
N ALA A 77 -22.48 -3.31 34.41
CA ALA A 77 -21.20 -3.67 35.01
C ALA A 77 -20.08 -2.71 34.58
N LEU A 78 -19.88 -2.49 33.27
CA LEU A 78 -18.81 -1.61 32.77
C LEU A 78 -18.98 -0.18 33.27
N THR A 79 -20.22 0.31 33.37
CA THR A 79 -20.53 1.65 33.89
C THR A 79 -20.06 1.80 35.35
N GLY A 80 -20.33 0.79 36.19
CA GLY A 80 -20.00 0.80 37.62
C GLY A 80 -18.55 0.46 37.98
N MET A 81 -17.77 -0.13 37.07
CA MET A 81 -16.35 -0.44 37.32
C MET A 81 -15.53 0.81 37.68
N LYS A 82 -14.45 0.64 38.46
CA LYS A 82 -13.44 1.70 38.60
C LYS A 82 -12.80 2.01 37.24
N LYS A 83 -12.43 3.28 37.03
CA LYS A 83 -11.94 3.76 35.73
C LYS A 83 -10.46 4.10 35.77
N THR A 84 -9.78 3.80 34.67
CA THR A 84 -8.39 4.17 34.43
C THR A 84 -8.11 4.14 32.94
N HIS A 85 -7.31 5.08 32.45
CA HIS A 85 -6.86 5.15 31.07
C HIS A 85 -5.40 4.69 30.90
N SER A 86 -4.80 4.09 31.95
CA SER A 86 -3.39 3.69 31.99
C SER A 86 -2.96 2.76 30.86
N ALA A 87 -3.82 1.83 30.41
CA ALA A 87 -3.49 0.95 29.28
C ALA A 87 -3.29 1.74 27.98
N ALA A 88 -4.11 2.76 27.75
CA ALA A 88 -3.98 3.64 26.60
C ALA A 88 -2.80 4.63 26.74
N TRP A 89 -2.51 5.10 27.97
CA TRP A 89 -1.31 5.87 28.25
C TRP A 89 -0.03 5.07 27.98
N LEU A 90 0.06 3.83 28.50
CA LEU A 90 1.18 2.92 28.25
C LEU A 90 1.37 2.65 26.76
N ASN A 91 0.27 2.34 26.05
CA ASN A 91 0.31 2.11 24.60
C ASN A 91 0.91 3.31 23.83
N ARG A 92 0.62 4.54 24.27
CA ARG A 92 1.17 5.75 23.67
C ARG A 92 2.66 5.91 23.96
N VAL A 93 3.08 5.68 25.20
CA VAL A 93 4.48 5.77 25.62
C VAL A 93 5.33 4.68 24.94
N ALA A 94 4.84 3.45 24.89
CA ALA A 94 5.50 2.34 24.20
C ALA A 94 5.69 2.60 22.69
N ALA A 95 4.73 3.26 22.05
CA ALA A 95 4.86 3.64 20.65
C ALA A 95 5.98 4.68 20.42
N ASP A 96 6.15 5.64 21.33
CA ASP A 96 7.26 6.59 21.30
C ASP A 96 8.61 5.87 21.55
N HIS A 97 8.63 4.94 22.50
CA HIS A 97 9.81 4.09 22.78
C HIS A 97 10.30 3.37 21.51
N LEU A 98 9.39 2.69 20.81
CA LEU A 98 9.70 2.06 19.53
C LEU A 98 10.12 3.04 18.44
N PHE A 99 9.47 4.20 18.37
CA PHE A 99 9.78 5.22 17.38
C PHE A 99 11.22 5.74 17.51
N ARG A 100 11.73 5.79 18.75
CA ARG A 100 13.12 6.13 19.07
C ARG A 100 14.11 4.99 18.81
N GLY A 101 13.67 3.87 18.23
CA GLY A 101 14.51 2.71 17.93
C GLY A 101 14.71 1.75 19.10
N LEU A 102 14.04 1.97 20.24
CA LEU A 102 14.16 1.12 21.42
C LEU A 102 13.16 -0.04 21.31
N LEU A 103 13.66 -1.20 20.91
CA LEU A 103 12.85 -2.35 20.50
C LEU A 103 12.03 -3.00 21.63
N GLY A 104 12.35 -2.69 22.90
CA GLY A 104 11.74 -3.31 24.07
C GLY A 104 12.28 -4.71 24.36
N ASP A 105 11.94 -5.23 25.54
CA ASP A 105 12.31 -6.55 26.04
C ASP A 105 11.06 -7.21 26.69
N PRO A 106 10.69 -8.44 26.32
CA PRO A 106 9.57 -9.16 26.95
C PRO A 106 9.76 -9.42 28.46
N LYS A 107 10.96 -9.30 29.00
CA LYS A 107 11.29 -9.43 30.43
C LYS A 107 11.67 -8.10 31.09
N GLY A 108 11.62 -7.00 30.34
CA GLY A 108 11.96 -5.67 30.81
C GLY A 108 10.89 -5.04 31.70
N ASP A 109 10.96 -3.72 31.87
CA ASP A 109 9.91 -2.97 32.56
C ASP A 109 8.58 -2.94 31.78
N GLU A 110 7.53 -2.33 32.35
CA GLU A 110 6.21 -2.26 31.71
C GLU A 110 6.25 -1.59 30.32
N VAL A 111 7.10 -0.57 30.12
CA VAL A 111 7.25 0.16 28.85
C VAL A 111 8.02 -0.69 27.84
N GLU A 112 9.08 -1.36 28.27
CA GLU A 112 9.87 -2.27 27.43
C GLU A 112 9.05 -3.46 26.96
N GLN A 113 8.28 -4.07 27.86
CA GLN A 113 7.36 -5.15 27.50
C GLN A 113 6.32 -4.66 26.49
N ALA A 114 5.69 -3.51 26.75
CA ALA A 114 4.69 -2.93 25.85
C ALA A 114 5.26 -2.56 24.48
N ALA A 115 6.48 -2.02 24.44
CA ALA A 115 7.21 -1.71 23.20
C ALA A 115 7.48 -3.00 22.42
N TYR A 116 7.97 -4.05 23.08
CA TYR A 116 8.18 -5.34 22.45
C TYR A 116 6.88 -5.92 21.86
N THR A 117 5.78 -5.88 22.61
CA THR A 117 4.46 -6.30 22.11
C THR A 117 4.01 -5.52 20.87
N LEU A 118 4.19 -4.19 20.89
CA LEU A 118 3.82 -3.33 19.77
C LEU A 118 4.69 -3.60 18.54
N LYS A 119 5.97 -3.95 18.73
CA LYS A 119 6.85 -4.40 17.65
C LYS A 119 6.26 -5.65 16.99
N LEU A 120 5.95 -6.68 17.78
CA LEU A 120 5.38 -7.93 17.25
C LEU A 120 4.03 -7.71 16.56
N HIS A 121 3.16 -6.88 17.14
CA HIS A 121 1.90 -6.46 16.52
C HIS A 121 2.13 -5.77 15.19
N SER A 122 3.12 -4.87 15.11
CA SER A 122 3.46 -4.16 13.88
C SER A 122 3.99 -5.14 12.82
N GLU A 123 4.84 -6.08 13.19
CA GLU A 123 5.45 -7.06 12.28
C GLU A 123 4.45 -8.13 11.82
N GLY A 124 3.32 -8.27 12.54
CA GLY A 124 2.31 -9.28 12.26
C GLY A 124 2.68 -10.66 12.80
N SER A 125 3.59 -10.73 13.77
CA SER A 125 4.08 -11.96 14.40
C SER A 125 3.04 -12.58 15.35
N GLU A 126 1.93 -13.07 14.79
CA GLU A 126 0.83 -13.62 15.59
C GLU A 126 1.22 -14.88 16.38
N SER A 127 2.15 -15.69 15.89
CA SER A 127 2.66 -16.88 16.58
C SER A 127 3.42 -16.53 17.86
N GLU A 128 4.24 -15.48 17.82
CA GLU A 128 5.01 -15.02 18.97
C GLU A 128 4.08 -14.36 20.01
N LEU A 129 3.14 -13.53 19.55
CA LEU A 129 2.10 -12.99 20.43
C LEU A 129 1.26 -14.10 21.09
N LEU A 130 0.93 -15.16 20.34
CA LEU A 130 0.25 -16.34 20.88
C LEU A 130 1.09 -17.06 21.92
N SER A 131 2.38 -17.25 21.67
CA SER A 131 3.30 -17.87 22.63
C SER A 131 3.43 -17.07 23.93
N LEU A 132 3.37 -15.74 23.87
CA LEU A 132 3.54 -14.87 25.04
C LEU A 132 2.25 -14.73 25.87
N TYR A 133 1.11 -14.63 25.21
CA TYR A 133 -0.15 -14.24 25.87
C TYR A 133 -1.20 -15.36 25.89
N GLY A 134 -0.98 -16.46 25.19
CA GLY A 134 -1.90 -17.59 25.13
C GLY A 134 -3.12 -17.37 24.25
N GLU A 135 -3.88 -18.45 24.02
CA GLU A 135 -5.01 -18.47 23.08
C GLU A 135 -6.15 -17.53 23.49
N GLU A 136 -6.42 -17.42 24.78
CA GLU A 136 -7.55 -16.65 25.29
C GLU A 136 -7.41 -15.16 24.97
N LEU A 137 -6.24 -14.58 25.27
CA LEU A 137 -5.92 -13.19 24.96
C LEU A 137 -5.81 -12.95 23.46
N MET A 138 -5.25 -13.90 22.70
CA MET A 138 -5.23 -13.81 21.24
C MET A 138 -6.63 -13.82 20.63
N GLY A 139 -7.56 -14.58 21.20
CA GLY A 139 -8.97 -14.57 20.81
C GLY A 139 -9.61 -13.19 21.00
N LEU A 140 -9.39 -12.57 22.16
CA LEU A 140 -9.88 -11.22 22.45
C LEU A 140 -9.23 -10.16 21.57
N TYR A 141 -7.92 -10.22 21.37
CA TYR A 141 -7.17 -9.35 20.47
C TYR A 141 -7.74 -9.41 19.04
N LYS A 142 -7.96 -10.62 18.49
CA LYS A 142 -8.56 -10.78 17.15
C LYS A 142 -9.99 -10.22 17.11
N TYR A 143 -10.80 -10.49 18.13
CA TYR A 143 -12.19 -10.02 18.21
C TYR A 143 -12.29 -8.49 18.23
N THR A 144 -11.38 -7.81 18.93
CA THR A 144 -11.35 -6.35 19.08
C THR A 144 -10.72 -5.61 17.89
N ASN A 145 -10.59 -6.25 16.72
CA ASN A 145 -9.89 -5.75 15.53
C ASN A 145 -8.37 -5.61 15.71
N LYS A 146 -7.73 -6.59 16.35
CA LYS A 146 -6.29 -6.60 16.60
C LYS A 146 -5.85 -5.39 17.44
N ASP A 147 -6.61 -5.09 18.49
CA ASP A 147 -6.33 -3.95 19.37
C ASP A 147 -5.26 -4.34 20.42
N PRO A 148 -4.04 -3.76 20.36
CA PRO A 148 -2.94 -4.11 21.27
C PRO A 148 -3.22 -3.75 22.73
N LEU A 149 -4.24 -2.94 23.03
CA LEU A 149 -4.65 -2.66 24.42
C LEU A 149 -4.98 -3.93 25.22
N THR A 150 -5.37 -5.01 24.54
CA THR A 150 -5.56 -6.33 25.15
C THR A 150 -4.32 -6.77 25.93
N PHE A 151 -3.14 -6.60 25.33
CA PHE A 151 -1.86 -6.98 25.93
C PHE A 151 -1.35 -5.94 26.94
N MET A 152 -1.61 -4.65 26.68
CA MET A 152 -1.24 -3.58 27.62
C MET A 152 -1.92 -3.77 28.97
N CYS A 153 -3.20 -4.16 28.97
CA CYS A 153 -3.90 -4.51 30.20
C CYS A 153 -3.23 -5.68 30.93
N LYS A 154 -2.82 -6.73 30.20
CA LYS A 154 -2.16 -7.89 30.80
C LYS A 154 -0.81 -7.52 31.45
N ILE A 155 -0.01 -6.69 30.78
CA ILE A 155 1.27 -6.19 31.32
C ILE A 155 1.02 -5.43 32.62
N LEU A 156 0.15 -4.41 32.59
CA LEU A 156 -0.17 -3.58 33.75
C LEU A 156 -0.74 -4.39 34.91
N ILE A 157 -1.71 -5.27 34.68
CA ILE A 157 -2.31 -6.10 35.74
C ILE A 157 -1.27 -7.01 36.41
N SER A 158 -0.25 -7.45 35.67
CA SER A 158 0.79 -8.33 36.22
C SER A 158 1.80 -7.56 37.09
N GLY A 159 2.01 -6.26 36.82
CA GLY A 159 2.92 -5.39 37.57
C GLY A 159 2.27 -4.53 38.65
N ARG A 160 0.95 -4.36 38.64
CA ARG A 160 0.22 -3.38 39.47
C ARG A 160 -0.90 -4.03 40.28
N PRO A 161 -0.69 -4.30 41.57
CA PRO A 161 -1.68 -4.91 42.46
C PRO A 161 -3.02 -4.15 42.51
N GLU A 162 -2.98 -2.82 42.43
CA GLU A 162 -4.17 -1.97 42.43
C GLU A 162 -5.06 -2.23 41.20
N LEU A 163 -4.48 -2.62 40.06
CA LEU A 163 -5.23 -2.99 38.85
C LEU A 163 -5.71 -4.44 38.88
N ALA A 164 -4.96 -5.33 39.55
CA ALA A 164 -5.41 -6.70 39.78
C ALA A 164 -6.66 -6.74 40.69
N ALA A 165 -6.69 -5.89 41.73
CA ALA A 165 -7.79 -5.83 42.70
C ALA A 165 -9.13 -5.38 42.09
N ILE A 166 -9.12 -4.66 40.97
CA ILE A 166 -10.33 -4.11 40.33
C ILE A 166 -10.84 -4.96 39.16
N GLN A 167 -10.25 -6.13 38.91
CA GLN A 167 -10.69 -7.00 37.81
C GLN A 167 -12.05 -7.66 38.07
N GLY A 168 -12.54 -7.64 39.32
CA GLY A 168 -13.89 -8.07 39.67
C GLY A 168 -14.95 -7.07 39.19
N PHE A 169 -16.09 -7.58 38.70
CA PHE A 169 -17.22 -6.78 38.28
C PHE A 169 -18.53 -7.50 38.63
N VAL A 170 -19.60 -6.72 38.79
CA VAL A 170 -20.93 -7.22 39.14
C VAL A 170 -21.89 -6.97 37.98
N LEU A 171 -22.49 -8.04 37.47
CA LEU A 171 -23.56 -7.96 36.48
C LEU A 171 -24.85 -7.50 37.18
N GLY A 172 -25.58 -6.58 36.55
CA GLY A 172 -26.82 -6.03 37.13
C GLY A 172 -27.79 -5.55 36.07
N PRO A 173 -29.06 -5.32 36.42
CA PRO A 173 -30.06 -4.85 35.46
C PRO A 173 -29.69 -3.48 34.89
N LEU A 174 -30.05 -3.24 33.62
CA LEU A 174 -29.93 -1.94 32.98
C LEU A 174 -31.27 -1.20 33.15
N PRO A 175 -31.30 0.05 33.64
CA PRO A 175 -32.55 0.80 33.75
C PRO A 175 -33.16 1.06 32.36
N PRO A 176 -34.48 1.27 32.25
CA PRO A 176 -35.11 1.61 30.97
C PRO A 176 -34.46 2.83 30.31
N PRO A 177 -34.26 2.83 28.99
CA PRO A 177 -33.62 3.94 28.29
C PRO A 177 -34.52 5.18 28.31
N SER A 178 -34.00 6.29 28.84
CA SER A 178 -34.68 7.60 28.78
C SER A 178 -34.05 8.48 27.68
N PRO A 179 -34.85 9.23 26.89
CA PRO A 179 -34.33 10.08 25.82
C PRO A 179 -33.19 11.01 26.28
N GLN A 180 -32.08 11.01 25.53
CA GLN A 180 -30.94 11.88 25.81
C GLN A 180 -30.69 12.88 24.69
N GLN A 181 -30.25 14.08 25.07
CA GLN A 181 -29.76 15.08 24.12
C GLN A 181 -28.31 14.79 23.73
N VAL A 182 -27.95 15.13 22.49
CA VAL A 182 -26.55 15.10 22.04
C VAL A 182 -25.83 16.33 22.59
N LEU A 183 -25.03 16.14 23.63
CA LEU A 183 -24.23 17.21 24.23
C LEU A 183 -23.01 17.54 23.37
N ASP A 184 -22.53 18.79 23.49
CA ASP A 184 -21.45 19.29 22.65
C ASP A 184 -20.16 18.48 22.77
N HIS A 185 -19.78 18.06 23.99
CA HIS A 185 -18.58 17.26 24.23
C HIS A 185 -18.65 15.84 23.59
N TYR A 186 -19.80 15.40 23.09
CA TYR A 186 -19.89 14.18 22.27
C TYR A 186 -19.34 14.38 20.85
N ASN A 187 -19.32 15.62 20.35
CA ASN A 187 -18.77 15.94 19.04
C ASN A 187 -17.23 15.98 19.07
N ASP A 188 -16.58 14.83 19.23
CA ASP A 188 -15.13 14.73 19.24
C ASP A 188 -14.51 14.64 17.83
N LYS A 189 -13.17 14.52 17.77
CA LYS A 189 -12.38 14.37 16.54
C LYS A 189 -12.76 13.20 15.63
N HIS A 190 -13.55 12.24 16.11
CA HIS A 190 -14.05 11.10 15.33
C HIS A 190 -15.41 11.38 14.69
N THR A 191 -16.15 12.39 15.17
CA THR A 191 -17.44 12.81 14.61
C THR A 191 -17.30 13.77 13.43
N LYS A 192 -18.30 13.82 12.54
CA LYS A 192 -18.30 14.74 11.39
C LYS A 192 -18.29 16.21 11.85
N LEU A 193 -19.11 16.54 12.86
CA LEU A 193 -19.18 17.88 13.40
C LEU A 193 -17.90 18.26 14.16
N GLY A 194 -17.36 17.38 15.01
CA GLY A 194 -16.13 17.67 15.73
C GLY A 194 -14.92 17.89 14.80
N LYS A 195 -14.83 17.14 13.69
CA LYS A 195 -13.83 17.42 12.63
C LYS A 195 -14.03 18.79 11.98
N LYS A 196 -15.28 19.18 11.68
CA LYS A 196 -15.60 20.51 11.14
C LYS A 196 -15.22 21.63 12.11
N LEU A 197 -15.37 21.38 13.42
CA LEU A 197 -15.00 22.30 14.50
C LEU A 197 -13.49 22.26 14.84
N GLY A 198 -12.67 21.51 14.11
CA GLY A 198 -11.22 21.44 14.34
C GLY A 198 -10.82 20.74 15.66
N ARG A 199 -11.69 19.92 16.25
CA ARG A 199 -11.41 19.26 17.53
C ARG A 199 -10.37 18.15 17.36
N GLY A 200 -9.32 18.23 18.17
CA GLY A 200 -8.19 17.29 18.20
C GLY A 200 -8.04 16.57 19.54
N TYR A 201 -6.80 16.18 19.89
CA TYR A 201 -6.49 15.56 21.18
C TYR A 201 -6.63 16.51 22.35
N ARG A 202 -6.39 17.80 22.17
CA ARG A 202 -6.61 18.81 23.23
C ARG A 202 -8.05 18.74 23.76
N HIS A 203 -9.04 18.82 22.87
CA HIS A 203 -10.46 18.70 23.23
C HIS A 203 -10.77 17.33 23.88
N PHE A 204 -10.11 16.25 23.43
CA PHE A 204 -10.28 14.93 24.06
C PHE A 204 -9.77 14.92 25.51
N LEU A 205 -8.59 15.48 25.77
CA LEU A 205 -7.98 15.53 27.11
C LEU A 205 -8.79 16.42 28.06
N GLU A 206 -9.23 17.58 27.60
CA GLU A 206 -10.09 18.50 28.37
C GLU A 206 -11.44 17.88 28.76
N ASN A 207 -11.89 16.86 28.03
CA ASN A 207 -13.17 16.18 28.25
C ASN A 207 -13.00 14.73 28.74
N LEU A 208 -11.79 14.33 29.16
CA LEU A 208 -11.54 13.00 29.69
C LEU A 208 -11.91 12.94 31.17
N ILE A 209 -13.17 12.60 31.45
CA ILE A 209 -13.71 12.48 32.81
C ILE A 209 -13.79 11.01 33.18
N LEU A 210 -13.04 10.58 34.20
CA LEU A 210 -13.05 9.20 34.71
C LEU A 210 -13.80 9.15 36.04
N HIS A 211 -14.94 8.46 36.07
CA HIS A 211 -15.72 8.22 37.27
C HIS A 211 -15.08 7.14 38.13
N ASN A 212 -15.12 7.30 39.46
CA ASN A 212 -14.53 6.36 40.41
C ASN A 212 -13.12 5.91 39.98
N PRO A 213 -12.18 6.84 39.81
CA PRO A 213 -10.88 6.52 39.25
C PRO A 213 -10.10 5.59 40.18
N VAL A 214 -9.27 4.72 39.60
CA VAL A 214 -8.39 3.83 40.38
C VAL A 214 -7.39 4.63 41.21
N TYR A 215 -6.79 5.65 40.59
CA TYR A 215 -5.75 6.49 41.17
C TYR A 215 -6.38 7.77 41.74
N VAL A 216 -6.92 7.68 42.96
CA VAL A 216 -7.48 8.83 43.69
C VAL A 216 -6.35 9.56 44.44
N GLY A 217 -6.19 10.86 44.20
CA GLY A 217 -5.16 11.66 44.87
C GLY A 217 -3.73 11.48 44.32
N SER A 218 -3.55 10.67 43.28
CA SER A 218 -2.29 10.50 42.56
C SER A 218 -2.50 10.57 41.05
N ALA A 219 -1.43 10.86 40.30
CA ALA A 219 -1.49 10.85 38.84
C ALA A 219 -1.57 9.42 38.30
N GLU A 220 -2.37 9.19 37.26
CA GLU A 220 -2.36 7.90 36.56
C GLU A 220 -0.97 7.62 35.97
N PRO A 221 -0.48 6.37 36.04
CA PRO A 221 0.75 5.95 35.38
C PRO A 221 0.78 6.38 33.91
N TYR A 222 1.93 6.90 33.49
CA TYR A 222 2.22 7.34 32.12
C TYR A 222 1.41 8.52 31.60
N LYS A 223 0.43 9.04 32.34
CA LYS A 223 -0.47 10.10 31.88
C LYS A 223 0.28 11.33 31.39
N GLN A 224 1.15 11.89 32.22
CA GLN A 224 1.88 13.13 31.90
C GLN A 224 2.69 12.99 30.61
N GLN A 225 3.42 11.88 30.46
CA GLN A 225 4.21 11.59 29.26
C GLN A 225 3.31 11.38 28.05
N ALA A 226 2.23 10.60 28.20
CA ALA A 226 1.29 10.34 27.12
C ALA A 226 0.58 11.62 26.64
N GLU A 227 0.13 12.48 27.55
CA GLU A 227 -0.50 13.78 27.23
C GLU A 227 0.45 14.68 26.44
N HIS A 228 1.72 14.75 26.86
CA HIS A 228 2.75 15.44 26.10
C HIS A 228 2.86 14.89 24.67
N LEU A 229 2.90 13.57 24.51
CA LEU A 229 2.95 12.92 23.20
C LEU A 229 1.66 13.15 22.39
N TYR A 230 0.49 13.19 23.02
CA TYR A 230 -0.77 13.48 22.31
C TYR A 230 -0.80 14.87 21.67
N LEU A 231 -0.19 15.85 22.33
CA LEU A 231 -0.20 17.24 21.89
C LEU A 231 0.98 17.59 20.98
N ASN A 232 2.13 16.94 21.18
CA ASN A 232 3.39 17.36 20.55
C ASN A 232 3.95 16.37 19.53
N PHE A 233 3.44 15.13 19.47
CA PHE A 233 3.96 14.13 18.54
C PHE A 233 3.42 14.37 17.12
N LYS A 234 4.28 14.97 16.29
CA LYS A 234 4.00 15.33 14.89
C LYS A 234 4.75 14.41 13.93
N ASP A 235 4.28 14.32 12.69
CA ASP A 235 5.01 13.61 11.64
C ASP A 235 6.31 14.34 11.25
N SER A 236 7.13 13.69 10.43
CA SER A 236 8.38 14.26 9.89
C SER A 236 8.19 15.53 9.05
N LYS A 237 6.94 15.91 8.75
CA LYS A 237 6.54 17.11 8.01
C LYS A 237 5.92 18.18 8.93
N GLY A 238 5.93 17.96 10.25
CA GLY A 238 5.33 18.85 11.24
C GLY A 238 3.79 18.95 11.15
N LYS A 239 3.13 18.05 10.41
CA LYS A 239 1.68 18.07 10.17
C LYS A 239 0.94 17.03 11.01
N GLY A 240 0.01 17.54 11.82
CA GLY A 240 -1.05 16.77 12.45
C GLY A 240 -0.63 15.99 13.71
N GLU A 241 -1.63 15.65 14.52
CA GLU A 241 -1.47 14.82 15.71
C GLU A 241 -1.37 13.34 15.30
N LEU A 242 -0.23 12.69 15.52
CA LEU A 242 -0.04 11.29 15.11
C LEU A 242 -0.73 10.31 16.07
N ARG A 243 -1.40 9.29 15.52
CA ARG A 243 -1.97 8.17 16.28
C ARG A 243 -0.91 7.08 16.45
N VAL A 244 -1.04 6.22 17.47
CA VAL A 244 -0.16 5.04 17.64
C VAL A 244 -0.06 4.23 16.34
N LYS A 245 -1.18 3.98 15.66
CA LYS A 245 -1.19 3.33 14.35
C LYS A 245 -0.25 4.02 13.34
N HIS A 246 -0.29 5.35 13.25
CA HIS A 246 0.58 6.09 12.33
C HIS A 246 2.06 5.96 12.73
N VAL A 247 2.37 5.95 14.03
CA VAL A 247 3.73 5.71 14.52
C VAL A 247 4.22 4.33 14.10
N LEU A 248 3.39 3.30 14.26
CA LEU A 248 3.71 1.94 13.83
C LEU A 248 3.84 1.83 12.31
N ASP A 249 3.00 2.52 11.54
CA ASP A 249 3.10 2.58 10.09
C ASP A 249 4.42 3.26 9.65
N LEU A 250 4.83 4.35 10.30
CA LEU A 250 6.12 5.01 10.08
C LEU A 250 7.30 4.10 10.44
N ILE A 251 7.22 3.36 11.56
CA ILE A 251 8.25 2.37 11.94
C ILE A 251 8.35 1.28 10.88
N LYS A 252 7.22 0.81 10.33
CA LYS A 252 7.22 -0.15 9.22
C LYS A 252 7.87 0.44 7.99
N GLU A 253 7.54 1.67 7.60
CA GLU A 253 8.16 2.34 6.46
C GLU A 253 9.67 2.50 6.65
N ASN A 254 10.12 2.90 7.85
CA ASN A 254 11.54 3.03 8.21
C ASN A 254 12.25 1.66 8.25
N LYS A 255 11.62 0.60 8.77
CA LYS A 255 12.14 -0.78 8.69
C LYS A 255 12.12 -1.32 7.27
N THR A 256 11.16 -0.97 6.43
CA THR A 256 11.20 -1.37 5.00
C THR A 256 12.36 -0.65 4.28
N SER A 257 12.82 0.47 4.84
CA SER A 257 13.99 1.23 4.38
C SER A 257 15.30 0.69 4.95
N ALA A 258 15.32 0.18 6.19
CA ALA A 258 16.52 -0.28 6.92
C ALA A 258 16.71 -1.82 7.01
N SER A 259 15.63 -2.60 6.91
CA SER A 259 15.55 -4.07 7.02
C SER A 259 15.31 -4.75 5.67
N LYS A 260 15.57 -4.06 4.56
CA LYS A 260 15.96 -4.79 3.35
C LYS A 260 17.33 -5.38 3.66
N THR A 261 17.33 -6.59 4.22
CA THR A 261 18.41 -7.54 4.01
C THR A 261 18.60 -7.62 2.52
N VAL A 262 19.54 -6.78 2.06
CA VAL A 262 20.17 -6.87 0.76
C VAL A 262 20.58 -8.34 0.64
N PRO A 263 20.10 -9.10 -0.38
CA PRO A 263 20.66 -10.41 -0.65
C PRO A 263 22.18 -10.21 -0.74
N ALA A 264 22.93 -10.99 0.07
CA ALA A 264 24.39 -10.93 0.26
C ALA A 264 25.08 -9.86 -0.60
N ALA A 265 25.42 -8.73 0.04
CA ALA A 265 25.97 -7.56 -0.61
C ALA A 265 27.02 -7.97 -1.65
N VAL A 266 26.68 -7.79 -2.93
CA VAL A 266 27.70 -7.44 -3.92
C VAL A 266 28.43 -6.25 -3.31
N PRO A 267 29.76 -6.27 -3.15
CA PRO A 267 30.50 -5.15 -2.58
C PRO A 267 30.02 -3.88 -3.27
N GLU A 268 29.42 -2.98 -2.50
CA GLU A 268 28.78 -1.79 -3.04
C GLU A 268 29.90 -0.86 -3.50
N VAL A 269 30.27 -0.97 -4.78
CA VAL A 269 31.23 -0.04 -5.37
C VAL A 269 30.53 1.30 -5.46
N ILE A 270 31.00 2.25 -4.66
CA ILE A 270 30.48 3.61 -4.61
C ILE A 270 31.28 4.47 -5.57
N PHE A 271 30.61 5.05 -6.56
CA PHE A 271 31.24 5.91 -7.56
C PHE A 271 30.85 7.37 -7.34
N LYS A 272 31.75 8.32 -7.56
CA LYS A 272 31.36 9.73 -7.57
C LYS A 272 30.49 9.99 -8.79
N ASP A 273 29.41 10.73 -8.62
CA ASP A 273 28.48 11.06 -9.71
C ASP A 273 29.16 11.76 -10.89
N THR A 274 30.12 12.65 -10.64
CA THR A 274 30.88 13.37 -11.69
C THR A 274 31.80 12.48 -12.52
N ASP A 275 32.23 11.33 -11.98
CA ASP A 275 33.12 10.41 -12.70
C ASP A 275 32.31 9.53 -13.66
N VAL A 276 31.05 9.30 -13.32
CA VAL A 276 30.13 8.40 -14.01
C VAL A 276 29.25 9.15 -15.00
N LEU A 277 28.75 10.34 -14.64
CA LEU A 277 27.77 11.09 -15.41
C LEU A 277 28.45 12.27 -16.10
N LYS A 278 28.36 12.29 -17.43
CA LYS A 278 28.74 13.47 -18.22
C LYS A 278 27.50 14.31 -18.49
N ILE A 279 27.42 15.46 -17.83
CA ILE A 279 26.33 16.43 -18.04
C ILE A 279 26.79 17.46 -19.07
N ASP A 280 26.15 17.47 -20.23
CA ASP A 280 26.46 18.33 -21.37
C ASP A 280 25.17 18.81 -22.08
N SER A 281 25.32 19.50 -23.21
CA SER A 281 24.20 20.02 -24.01
C SER A 281 23.25 18.94 -24.55
N ASP A 282 23.69 17.68 -24.57
CA ASP A 282 22.90 16.54 -25.03
C ASP A 282 22.08 15.90 -23.90
N THR A 283 22.23 16.39 -22.67
CA THR A 283 21.52 15.87 -21.50
C THR A 283 20.06 16.31 -21.52
N VAL A 284 19.15 15.35 -21.44
CA VAL A 284 17.70 15.59 -21.50
C VAL A 284 17.04 15.24 -20.18
N GLY A 285 16.51 16.24 -19.49
CA GLY A 285 15.63 16.03 -18.33
C GLY A 285 14.31 15.37 -18.73
N LEU A 286 13.83 14.40 -17.96
CA LEU A 286 12.55 13.75 -18.24
C LEU A 286 11.42 14.14 -17.26
N GLY A 287 11.77 14.73 -16.10
CA GLY A 287 10.82 15.37 -15.19
C GLY A 287 9.87 14.39 -14.48
N PHE A 288 10.38 13.70 -13.46
CA PHE A 288 9.61 12.78 -12.61
C PHE A 288 9.74 13.15 -11.12
N LYS A 289 9.12 12.38 -10.23
CA LYS A 289 9.29 12.53 -8.76
C LYS A 289 10.73 12.28 -8.29
N ASN A 290 11.55 11.64 -9.13
CA ASN A 290 12.97 11.37 -8.92
C ASN A 290 13.81 12.15 -9.93
N ALA A 291 15.10 12.29 -9.67
CA ALA A 291 16.03 12.83 -10.66
C ALA A 291 16.14 11.81 -11.80
N THR A 292 15.57 12.14 -12.95
CA THR A 292 15.44 11.22 -14.09
C THR A 292 15.73 11.97 -15.38
N PHE A 293 16.71 11.47 -16.13
CA PHE A 293 17.26 12.14 -17.31
C PHE A 293 17.94 11.13 -18.24
N ILE A 294 18.25 11.55 -19.46
CA ILE A 294 19.11 10.82 -20.38
C ILE A 294 20.42 11.60 -20.48
N CYS A 295 21.55 10.96 -20.22
CA CYS A 295 22.88 11.56 -20.38
C CYS A 295 23.90 10.50 -20.83
N PRO A 296 25.05 10.92 -21.37
CA PRO A 296 26.20 10.02 -21.50
C PRO A 296 26.70 9.55 -20.13
N VAL A 297 27.02 8.25 -20.04
CA VAL A 297 27.47 7.56 -18.83
C VAL A 297 28.76 6.81 -19.12
N ASN A 298 29.74 6.96 -18.23
CA ASN A 298 31.02 6.26 -18.31
C ASN A 298 30.84 4.79 -17.96
N MET A 299 30.72 3.94 -18.97
CA MET A 299 30.41 2.53 -18.76
C MET A 299 31.61 1.73 -18.25
N ASN A 300 32.84 2.19 -18.49
CA ASN A 300 34.06 1.56 -17.96
C ASN A 300 34.06 1.46 -16.42
N ILE A 301 33.33 2.38 -15.77
CA ILE A 301 33.20 2.43 -14.32
C ILE A 301 32.09 1.51 -13.81
N ILE A 302 30.91 1.52 -14.45
CA ILE A 302 29.73 0.80 -13.97
C ILE A 302 29.76 -0.69 -14.31
N SER A 303 30.25 -1.04 -15.50
CA SER A 303 30.35 -2.41 -15.97
C SER A 303 31.56 -2.48 -16.88
N PRO A 304 32.71 -3.02 -16.41
CA PRO A 304 33.93 -3.05 -17.22
C PRO A 304 33.62 -3.69 -18.58
N LEU A 305 33.53 -2.84 -19.60
CA LEU A 305 33.20 -3.29 -20.95
C LEU A 305 34.35 -4.17 -21.45
N LYS A 306 34.01 -5.15 -22.29
CA LYS A 306 35.04 -5.85 -23.06
C LYS A 306 35.73 -4.80 -23.94
N SER A 307 37.06 -4.82 -23.95
CA SER A 307 37.92 -3.84 -24.63
C SER A 307 37.42 -3.47 -26.03
N GLY A 308 37.08 -2.20 -26.26
CA GLY A 308 36.76 -1.66 -27.59
C GLY A 308 35.57 -0.69 -27.68
N ASP A 309 34.74 -0.61 -26.64
CA ASP A 309 33.52 0.22 -26.66
C ASP A 309 33.77 1.69 -26.27
N LYS A 310 32.92 2.59 -26.78
CA LYS A 310 32.94 4.03 -26.47
C LYS A 310 32.93 4.28 -24.96
N GLU A 311 33.83 5.15 -24.49
CA GLU A 311 33.97 5.50 -23.07
C GLU A 311 32.65 5.97 -22.45
N TYR A 312 31.84 6.73 -23.19
CA TYR A 312 30.54 7.23 -22.75
C TYR A 312 29.39 6.77 -23.65
N ILE A 313 28.36 6.17 -23.05
CA ILE A 313 27.15 5.70 -23.73
C ILE A 313 25.93 6.43 -23.18
N LYS A 314 25.04 6.91 -24.06
CA LYS A 314 23.78 7.54 -23.61
C LYS A 314 22.90 6.51 -22.92
N LYS A 315 22.59 6.73 -21.65
CA LYS A 315 21.70 5.90 -20.84
C LYS A 315 20.56 6.75 -20.28
N PHE A 316 19.41 6.13 -20.06
CA PHE A 316 18.40 6.62 -19.14
C PHE A 316 18.90 6.40 -17.71
N VAL A 317 18.92 7.46 -16.91
CA VAL A 317 19.44 7.47 -15.54
C VAL A 317 18.32 7.87 -14.59
N LYS A 318 18.18 7.13 -13.48
CA LYS A 318 17.21 7.41 -12.42
C LYS A 318 17.88 7.34 -11.05
N ILE A 319 17.98 8.48 -10.38
CA ILE A 319 18.69 8.63 -9.10
C ILE A 319 17.69 8.78 -7.94
N GLY A 320 17.99 8.09 -6.83
CA GLY A 320 17.27 8.22 -5.57
C GLY A 320 16.02 7.34 -5.49
N GLU A 321 15.97 6.27 -6.28
CA GLU A 321 14.99 5.21 -6.06
C GLU A 321 15.37 4.31 -4.89
N SER A 322 14.40 3.60 -4.32
CA SER A 322 14.71 2.65 -3.27
C SER A 322 15.49 1.45 -3.84
N PRO A 323 16.46 0.86 -3.11
CA PRO A 323 17.15 -0.38 -3.54
C PRO A 323 16.17 -1.52 -3.91
N THR A 324 15.01 -1.52 -3.24
CA THR A 324 13.77 -2.24 -3.60
C THR A 324 13.43 -2.20 -5.07
N ASP A 325 13.01 -1.01 -5.45
CA ASP A 325 12.43 -0.75 -6.75
C ASP A 325 13.50 -0.90 -7.84
N LEU A 326 14.75 -0.55 -7.53
CA LEU A 326 15.89 -0.77 -8.44
C LEU A 326 16.14 -2.25 -8.71
N ASN A 327 16.23 -3.07 -7.65
CA ASN A 327 16.41 -4.51 -7.82
C ASN A 327 15.19 -5.14 -8.52
N PHE A 328 13.98 -4.71 -8.18
CA PHE A 328 12.77 -5.15 -8.85
C PHE A 328 12.80 -4.83 -10.35
N ALA A 329 13.19 -3.62 -10.75
CA ALA A 329 13.32 -3.22 -12.15
C ALA A 329 14.42 -4.02 -12.88
N LEU A 330 15.57 -4.24 -12.24
CA LEU A 330 16.66 -5.06 -12.78
C LEU A 330 16.19 -6.51 -13.04
N GLN A 331 15.54 -7.12 -12.06
CA GLN A 331 15.01 -8.47 -12.19
C GLN A 331 13.89 -8.56 -13.24
N CYS A 332 13.03 -7.54 -13.33
CA CYS A 332 12.04 -7.45 -14.40
C CYS A 332 12.71 -7.38 -15.78
N SER A 333 13.85 -6.68 -15.91
CA SER A 333 14.65 -6.66 -17.15
C SER A 333 15.16 -8.05 -17.53
N HIS A 334 15.80 -8.75 -16.60
CA HIS A 334 16.25 -10.13 -16.85
C HIS A 334 15.09 -11.08 -17.21
N PHE A 335 13.94 -10.90 -16.57
CA PHE A 335 12.77 -11.72 -16.84
C PHE A 335 12.16 -11.42 -18.22
N ARG A 336 12.04 -10.14 -18.60
CA ARG A 336 11.61 -9.75 -19.96
C ARG A 336 12.51 -10.34 -21.03
N SER A 337 13.83 -10.24 -20.85
CA SER A 337 14.80 -10.81 -21.78
C SER A 337 14.58 -12.33 -21.94
N SER A 338 14.35 -13.05 -20.84
CA SER A 338 14.05 -14.49 -20.88
C SER A 338 12.73 -14.82 -21.59
N LEU A 339 11.77 -13.89 -21.58
CA LEU A 339 10.49 -13.99 -22.28
C LEU A 339 10.55 -13.62 -23.76
N ASN A 340 11.70 -13.17 -24.26
CA ASN A 340 11.86 -12.55 -25.59
C ASN A 340 11.05 -11.24 -25.72
N LEU A 341 10.79 -10.54 -24.61
CA LEU A 341 10.26 -9.18 -24.64
C LEU A 341 11.41 -8.17 -24.75
N PRO A 342 11.15 -6.97 -25.32
CA PRO A 342 12.14 -5.90 -25.33
C PRO A 342 12.69 -5.62 -23.93
N SER A 343 14.01 -5.73 -23.80
CA SER A 343 14.70 -5.51 -22.54
C SER A 343 16.04 -4.83 -22.76
N PRO A 344 16.09 -3.48 -22.69
CA PRO A 344 17.34 -2.75 -22.75
C PRO A 344 18.27 -3.17 -21.61
N ASP A 345 19.57 -3.11 -21.86
CA ASP A 345 20.57 -3.38 -20.83
C ASP A 345 20.30 -2.50 -19.61
N THR A 346 20.24 -3.13 -18.44
CA THR A 346 19.80 -2.50 -17.19
C THR A 346 20.82 -2.84 -16.13
N SER A 347 21.35 -1.81 -15.47
CA SER A 347 22.29 -1.95 -14.37
C SER A 347 21.93 -1.03 -13.22
N ILE A 348 22.40 -1.39 -12.03
CA ILE A 348 22.23 -0.61 -10.81
C ILE A 348 23.61 -0.27 -10.26
N ALA A 349 23.76 0.92 -9.70
CA ALA A 349 24.95 1.28 -8.93
C ALA A 349 24.58 2.26 -7.81
N THR A 350 25.51 2.47 -6.90
CA THR A 350 25.38 3.52 -5.88
C THR A 350 26.33 4.65 -6.22
N LEU A 351 25.74 5.84 -6.41
CA LEU A 351 26.48 7.07 -6.68
C LEU A 351 26.63 7.86 -5.39
N LYS A 352 27.85 8.31 -5.08
CA LYS A 352 28.10 9.35 -4.10
C LYS A 352 27.88 10.69 -4.78
N LEU A 353 26.81 11.37 -4.37
CA LEU A 353 26.46 12.68 -4.92
C LEU A 353 27.46 13.72 -4.42
N SER A 354 28.09 14.43 -5.35
CA SER A 354 29.12 15.43 -5.04
C SER A 354 28.54 16.77 -4.62
N GLY A 355 27.34 17.09 -5.10
CA GLY A 355 26.79 18.45 -5.06
C GLY A 355 27.24 19.33 -6.24
N ASP A 356 28.20 18.86 -7.05
CA ASP A 356 28.70 19.56 -8.23
C ASP A 356 27.67 19.53 -9.39
N ILE A 357 26.86 18.47 -9.46
CA ILE A 357 25.80 18.33 -10.47
C ILE A 357 24.48 18.94 -9.98
N ASN A 358 23.98 19.94 -10.71
CA ASN A 358 22.67 20.54 -10.44
C ASN A 358 21.51 19.72 -11.03
N TYR A 359 21.18 18.60 -10.39
CA TYR A 359 20.05 17.74 -10.80
C TYR A 359 18.71 18.45 -10.91
N SER A 360 18.53 19.55 -10.16
CA SER A 360 17.29 20.34 -10.18
C SER A 360 17.16 21.10 -11.49
N GLU A 361 18.27 21.62 -12.00
CA GLU A 361 18.33 22.32 -13.29
C GLU A 361 18.19 21.34 -14.46
N ILE A 362 18.86 20.18 -14.40
CA ILE A 362 18.66 19.10 -15.39
C ILE A 362 17.17 18.74 -15.50
N ALA A 363 16.48 18.62 -14.36
CA ALA A 363 15.05 18.32 -14.36
C ALA A 363 14.19 19.40 -15.04
N SER A 364 14.60 20.67 -14.96
CA SER A 364 13.89 21.80 -15.57
C SER A 364 14.01 21.82 -17.10
N LEU A 365 15.00 21.14 -17.67
CA LEU A 365 15.16 20.98 -19.13
C LEU A 365 14.09 20.07 -19.74
N GLY A 366 13.36 19.29 -18.93
CA GLY A 366 12.35 18.36 -19.41
C GLY A 366 10.98 18.98 -19.72
N LYS A 367 10.10 18.21 -20.38
CA LYS A 367 8.71 18.61 -20.70
C LYS A 367 7.86 19.03 -19.49
N GLY A 368 8.30 18.75 -18.27
CA GLY A 368 7.64 19.18 -17.03
C GLY A 368 8.13 20.51 -16.46
N GLY A 369 9.20 21.10 -17.00
CA GLY A 369 9.75 22.39 -16.59
C GLY A 369 10.02 22.52 -15.09
N ASP A 370 9.77 23.71 -14.55
CA ASP A 370 9.97 24.06 -13.14
C ASP A 370 9.10 23.26 -12.15
N LYS A 371 8.05 22.58 -12.63
CA LYS A 371 7.15 21.79 -11.77
C LYS A 371 7.90 20.74 -10.95
N TRP A 372 8.91 20.11 -11.56
CA TRP A 372 9.68 19.04 -10.91
C TRP A 372 10.94 19.53 -10.21
N ARG A 373 11.45 20.72 -10.60
CA ARG A 373 12.66 21.33 -10.05
C ARG A 373 12.66 21.37 -8.53
N ALA A 374 11.60 21.92 -7.93
CA ALA A 374 11.49 22.03 -6.46
C ALA A 374 11.33 20.67 -5.75
N SER A 375 10.73 19.66 -6.41
CA SER A 375 10.60 18.32 -5.84
C SER A 375 11.93 17.58 -5.85
N ILE A 376 12.65 17.65 -6.98
CA ILE A 376 13.96 17.00 -7.15
C ILE A 376 15.01 17.68 -6.28
N SER A 377 15.03 19.02 -6.23
CA SER A 377 15.91 19.78 -5.34
C SER A 377 15.79 19.33 -3.90
N ARG A 378 14.56 19.27 -3.36
CA ARG A 378 14.32 18.79 -1.99
C ARG A 378 14.80 17.36 -1.78
N LYS A 379 14.54 16.47 -2.74
CA LYS A 379 14.93 15.06 -2.64
C LYS A 379 16.45 14.88 -2.68
N ILE A 380 17.15 15.56 -3.59
CA ILE A 380 18.60 15.54 -3.68
C ILE A 380 19.24 16.16 -2.44
N LEU A 381 18.73 17.29 -1.95
CA LEU A 381 19.19 17.88 -0.68
C LEU A 381 19.00 16.93 0.50
N GLN A 382 17.89 16.17 0.52
CA GLN A 382 17.67 15.16 1.55
C GLN A 382 18.69 14.02 1.45
N ILE A 383 19.06 13.59 0.24
CA ILE A 383 20.09 12.57 0.03
C ILE A 383 21.48 13.12 0.37
N LEU A 384 21.80 14.37 0.05
CA LEU A 384 23.09 14.97 0.41
C LEU A 384 23.25 15.10 1.93
N LYS A 385 22.16 15.43 2.64
CA LYS A 385 22.15 15.60 4.10
C LYS A 385 22.11 14.28 4.90
N ASN A 386 21.66 13.20 4.29
CA ASN A 386 21.49 11.89 4.95
C ASN A 386 22.35 10.83 4.24
N ASN A 387 22.53 9.63 4.81
CA ASN A 387 23.14 8.48 4.11
C ASN A 387 24.51 8.72 3.43
N HIS A 388 25.41 9.51 4.03
CA HIS A 388 26.74 9.81 3.47
C HIS A 388 26.73 10.32 2.01
N SER A 389 25.64 10.95 1.58
CA SER A 389 25.44 11.43 0.20
C SER A 389 25.33 10.31 -0.85
N ASN A 390 25.06 9.07 -0.43
CA ASN A 390 24.91 7.94 -1.34
C ASN A 390 23.49 7.84 -1.90
N ALA A 391 23.39 7.63 -3.20
CA ALA A 391 22.15 7.51 -3.94
C ALA A 391 22.17 6.26 -4.82
N SER A 392 21.23 5.35 -4.56
CA SER A 392 21.00 4.22 -5.45
C SER A 392 20.46 4.72 -6.80
N THR A 393 21.05 4.21 -7.88
CA THR A 393 20.87 4.71 -9.24
C THR A 393 20.60 3.56 -10.21
N LEU A 394 19.60 3.74 -11.07
CA LEU A 394 19.33 2.86 -12.21
C LEU A 394 19.96 3.44 -13.48
N PHE A 395 20.59 2.58 -14.27
CA PHE A 395 21.03 2.88 -15.62
C PHE A 395 20.33 1.92 -16.58
N VAL A 396 19.74 2.46 -17.64
CA VAL A 396 19.01 1.68 -18.65
C VAL A 396 19.43 2.17 -20.03
N ASP A 397 19.69 1.25 -20.96
CA ASP A 397 19.87 1.60 -22.36
C ASP A 397 18.68 2.40 -22.90
N VAL A 398 18.99 3.45 -23.67
CA VAL A 398 17.94 4.27 -24.28
C VAL A 398 17.19 3.43 -25.31
N PHE A 399 15.86 3.37 -25.18
CA PHE A 399 14.99 2.71 -26.13
C PHE A 399 14.80 3.59 -27.38
N THR A 400 15.85 3.70 -28.19
CA THR A 400 15.94 4.58 -29.36
C THR A 400 14.79 4.34 -30.34
N GLY A 401 14.17 5.42 -30.82
CA GLY A 401 12.99 5.40 -31.69
C GLY A 401 11.68 5.05 -30.97
N GLY A 402 11.73 4.75 -29.67
CA GLY A 402 10.54 4.49 -28.85
C GLY A 402 9.70 5.73 -28.60
N VAL A 403 8.39 5.60 -28.79
CA VAL A 403 7.39 6.62 -28.45
C VAL A 403 6.52 6.09 -27.32
N ARG A 404 6.21 6.93 -26.31
CA ARG A 404 5.31 6.53 -25.23
C ARG A 404 3.92 6.21 -25.78
N LEU A 405 3.27 5.16 -25.27
CA LEU A 405 1.94 4.79 -25.75
C LEU A 405 0.90 5.91 -25.55
N SER A 406 1.08 6.73 -24.53
CA SER A 406 0.27 7.92 -24.24
C SER A 406 0.41 9.02 -25.29
N ASP A 407 1.61 9.16 -25.87
CA ASP A 407 1.97 10.19 -26.85
C ASP A 407 1.57 9.80 -28.29
N ILE A 408 1.21 8.54 -28.55
CA ILE A 408 0.74 8.07 -29.86
C ILE A 408 -0.54 8.80 -30.25
N THR A 409 -0.58 9.41 -31.42
CA THR A 409 -1.79 10.04 -31.97
C THR A 409 -2.26 9.28 -33.21
N ALA A 410 -3.43 9.64 -33.76
CA ALA A 410 -3.94 8.99 -34.97
C ALA A 410 -3.00 9.12 -36.19
N SER A 411 -2.10 10.10 -36.19
CA SER A 411 -1.07 10.28 -37.22
C SER A 411 0.14 9.35 -37.05
N SER A 412 0.30 8.69 -35.90
CA SER A 412 1.27 7.60 -35.71
C SER A 412 0.72 6.34 -36.38
N SER A 413 0.76 6.31 -37.71
CA SER A 413 0.02 5.39 -38.56
C SER A 413 0.35 3.91 -38.28
N TRP A 414 1.63 3.57 -38.13
CA TRP A 414 2.06 2.17 -38.09
C TRP A 414 1.43 1.36 -36.95
N ILE A 415 1.18 1.94 -35.77
CA ILE A 415 0.58 1.23 -34.63
C ILE A 415 -0.86 0.79 -34.91
N TYR A 416 -1.62 1.61 -35.64
CA TYR A 416 -3.00 1.31 -35.97
C TYR A 416 -3.10 0.28 -37.11
N TRP A 417 -2.10 0.19 -37.98
CA TRP A 417 -2.11 -0.70 -39.13
C TRP A 417 -1.32 -2.00 -38.93
N ASN A 418 -0.37 -2.02 -38.01
CA ASN A 418 0.42 -3.21 -37.72
C ASN A 418 -0.45 -4.25 -36.97
N GLU A 419 -0.53 -5.44 -37.53
CA GLU A 419 -1.32 -6.57 -37.02
C GLU A 419 -0.74 -7.16 -35.72
N ASN A 420 0.58 -7.06 -35.53
CA ASN A 420 1.27 -7.59 -34.36
C ASN A 420 1.17 -6.66 -33.14
N PHE A 421 0.73 -5.41 -33.30
CA PHE A 421 0.66 -4.48 -32.16
C PHE A 421 -0.23 -5.00 -31.02
N GLY A 422 -1.37 -5.61 -31.35
CA GLY A 422 -2.32 -6.11 -30.34
C GLY A 422 -1.72 -7.21 -29.46
N ILE A 423 -1.03 -8.16 -30.09
CA ILE A 423 -0.41 -9.30 -29.40
C ILE A 423 0.82 -8.86 -28.59
N GLU A 424 1.66 -7.99 -29.14
CA GLU A 424 2.85 -7.50 -28.43
C GLU A 424 2.47 -6.64 -27.22
N LEU A 425 1.41 -5.82 -27.35
CA LEU A 425 0.91 -5.05 -26.21
C LEU A 425 0.34 -5.97 -25.15
N LEU A 426 -0.42 -6.99 -25.55
CA LEU A 426 -0.99 -7.96 -24.64
C LEU A 426 0.11 -8.68 -23.84
N LYS A 427 1.17 -9.19 -24.50
CA LYS A 427 2.29 -9.88 -23.82
C LYS A 427 2.91 -9.00 -22.73
N VAL A 428 3.14 -7.71 -23.01
CA VAL A 428 3.70 -6.77 -22.03
C VAL A 428 2.72 -6.47 -20.89
N LEU A 429 1.43 -6.37 -21.17
CA LEU A 429 0.41 -6.16 -20.12
C LEU A 429 0.25 -7.38 -19.21
N LEU A 430 0.28 -8.58 -19.80
CA LEU A 430 0.29 -9.85 -19.08
C LEU A 430 1.53 -9.95 -18.19
N PHE A 431 2.71 -9.65 -18.74
CA PHE A 431 3.96 -9.58 -17.98
C PHE A 431 3.84 -8.62 -16.79
N ARG A 432 3.45 -7.35 -17.00
CA ARG A 432 3.35 -6.36 -15.93
C ARG A 432 2.35 -6.77 -14.83
N LYS A 433 1.24 -7.40 -15.23
CA LYS A 433 0.24 -7.92 -14.29
C LYS A 433 0.78 -9.09 -13.50
N PHE A 434 1.46 -10.00 -14.18
CA PHE A 434 2.09 -11.17 -13.61
C PHE A 434 3.10 -10.75 -12.54
N VAL A 435 4.06 -9.90 -12.90
CA VAL A 435 5.08 -9.41 -11.97
C VAL A 435 4.58 -8.39 -10.93
N GLY A 436 3.28 -8.08 -10.91
CA GLY A 436 2.72 -7.15 -9.93
C GLY A 436 3.28 -5.72 -10.02
N SER A 437 3.47 -5.20 -11.24
CA SER A 437 3.91 -3.82 -11.44
C SER A 437 2.87 -2.80 -10.92
N LYS A 438 3.33 -1.80 -10.16
CA LYS A 438 2.49 -0.79 -9.51
C LYS A 438 1.64 0.00 -10.51
N ASP A 439 2.22 0.50 -11.59
CA ASP A 439 1.59 1.48 -12.48
C ASP A 439 1.54 1.01 -13.95
N THR A 440 0.68 0.05 -14.26
CA THR A 440 0.41 -0.42 -15.64
C THR A 440 -0.49 0.55 -16.42
N ASN A 441 0.10 1.54 -17.08
CA ASN A 441 -0.61 2.55 -17.87
C ASN A 441 0.16 2.89 -19.16
N ALA A 442 -0.45 3.70 -20.03
CA ALA A 442 0.15 4.10 -21.30
C ALA A 442 1.35 5.08 -21.20
N PHE A 443 1.62 5.67 -20.03
CA PHE A 443 2.84 6.47 -19.80
C PHE A 443 4.05 5.58 -19.52
N ASN A 444 3.81 4.40 -18.95
CA ASN A 444 4.83 3.45 -18.55
C ASN A 444 5.08 2.35 -19.59
N LEU A 445 4.74 2.65 -20.85
CA LEU A 445 4.94 1.76 -21.99
C LEU A 445 5.47 2.58 -23.16
N MET A 446 6.52 2.11 -23.81
CA MET A 446 7.07 2.70 -25.03
C MET A 446 6.96 1.69 -26.18
N ALA A 447 6.63 2.17 -27.38
CA ALA A 447 6.51 1.34 -28.57
C ALA A 447 7.39 1.89 -29.70
N ARG A 448 7.99 0.99 -30.46
CA ARG A 448 8.65 1.30 -31.74
C ARG A 448 8.41 0.18 -32.75
N GLU A 449 8.66 0.50 -34.01
CA GLU A 449 8.73 -0.48 -35.08
C GLU A 449 10.18 -0.56 -35.56
N VAL A 450 10.71 -1.78 -35.64
CA VAL A 450 12.07 -2.04 -36.15
C VAL A 450 11.94 -3.11 -37.21
N ASN A 451 12.24 -2.78 -38.46
CA ASN A 451 12.14 -3.71 -39.59
C ASN A 451 10.75 -4.37 -39.72
N GLY A 452 9.67 -3.63 -39.43
CA GLY A 452 8.28 -4.13 -39.46
C GLY A 452 7.84 -4.87 -38.19
N GLU A 453 8.77 -5.16 -37.27
CA GLU A 453 8.46 -5.79 -35.99
C GLU A 453 8.10 -4.74 -34.93
N VAL A 454 6.98 -4.98 -34.25
CA VAL A 454 6.55 -4.14 -33.14
C VAL A 454 7.31 -4.54 -31.88
N GLN A 455 7.96 -3.57 -31.24
CA GLN A 455 8.60 -3.76 -29.94
C GLN A 455 7.95 -2.84 -28.93
N ILE A 456 7.40 -3.42 -27.86
CA ILE A 456 6.81 -2.67 -26.74
C ILE A 456 7.64 -2.92 -25.48
N LEU A 457 8.19 -1.85 -24.94
CA LEU A 457 8.98 -1.85 -23.72
C LEU A 457 8.11 -1.41 -22.53
N SER A 458 8.19 -2.21 -21.46
CA SER A 458 7.75 -1.85 -20.12
C SER A 458 8.76 -0.91 -19.46
N VAL A 459 8.33 0.27 -19.04
CA VAL A 459 9.20 1.26 -18.35
C VAL A 459 8.68 1.60 -16.95
N ASP A 460 9.55 2.25 -16.15
CA ASP A 460 9.27 2.69 -14.78
C ASP A 460 8.63 1.59 -13.90
N GLU A 461 9.35 0.48 -13.79
CA GLU A 461 8.88 -0.70 -13.06
C GLU A 461 9.15 -0.54 -11.58
N ASN A 462 8.07 -0.43 -10.82
CA ASN A 462 8.10 -0.37 -9.37
C ASN A 462 7.14 -1.44 -8.84
N GLU A 463 7.46 -2.04 -7.69
CA GLU A 463 6.65 -3.09 -7.09
C GLU A 463 5.31 -2.53 -6.60
N ALA A 464 4.19 -3.21 -6.89
CA ALA A 464 2.89 -2.84 -6.33
C ALA A 464 2.83 -3.12 -4.83
N GLY A 465 2.35 -2.16 -4.04
CA GLY A 465 2.08 -2.36 -2.61
C GLY A 465 0.97 -3.40 -2.36
N LYS A 466 0.98 -4.02 -1.18
CA LYS A 466 0.03 -5.10 -0.79
C LYS A 466 -1.44 -4.74 -1.01
N GLU A 467 -1.84 -3.52 -0.65
CA GLU A 467 -3.22 -3.05 -0.83
C GLU A 467 -3.60 -2.95 -2.30
N ARG A 468 -2.72 -2.37 -3.13
CA ARG A 468 -2.93 -2.27 -4.57
C ARG A 468 -2.94 -3.63 -5.26
N LEU A 469 -2.10 -4.57 -4.82
CA LEU A 469 -2.16 -5.96 -5.28
C LEU A 469 -3.53 -6.56 -4.96
N ARG A 470 -4.02 -6.44 -3.71
CA ARG A 470 -5.36 -6.91 -3.31
C ARG A 470 -6.49 -6.31 -4.13
N GLU A 471 -6.48 -5.01 -4.35
CA GLU A 471 -7.47 -4.32 -5.18
C GLU A 471 -7.40 -4.78 -6.64
N SER A 472 -6.18 -4.91 -7.18
CA SER A 472 -5.95 -5.34 -8.56
C SER A 472 -6.25 -6.83 -8.77
N MET A 473 -6.30 -7.66 -7.73
CA MET A 473 -6.63 -9.08 -7.86
C MET A 473 -8.12 -9.31 -8.13
N GLY A 474 -8.99 -8.33 -7.89
CA GLY A 474 -10.44 -8.43 -8.15
C GLY A 474 -10.94 -7.60 -9.33
N LYS A 475 -10.17 -6.59 -9.75
CA LYS A 475 -10.47 -5.70 -10.88
C LYS A 475 -9.48 -5.99 -12.02
N GLY A 476 -9.81 -5.65 -13.27
CA GLY A 476 -8.93 -5.91 -14.42
C GLY A 476 -7.56 -5.21 -14.36
N LEU A 477 -6.94 -4.96 -15.51
CA LEU A 477 -5.73 -4.13 -15.68
C LEU A 477 -6.03 -2.63 -15.43
N GLU A 478 -6.79 -2.29 -14.40
CA GLU A 478 -7.19 -0.92 -14.11
C GLU A 478 -6.09 -0.17 -13.34
N THR A 479 -5.68 0.97 -13.88
CA THR A 479 -4.78 1.92 -13.25
C THR A 479 -5.34 3.33 -13.32
N ALA A 480 -4.71 4.27 -12.61
CA ALA A 480 -5.14 5.67 -12.54
C ALA A 480 -5.23 6.38 -13.90
N GLN A 481 -4.51 5.89 -14.92
CA GLN A 481 -4.56 6.40 -16.29
C GLN A 481 -4.82 5.25 -17.26
N ARG A 482 -5.93 5.33 -18.00
CA ARG A 482 -6.42 4.21 -18.82
C ARG A 482 -5.57 4.04 -20.08
N ILE A 483 -5.24 2.80 -20.39
CA ILE A 483 -4.83 2.39 -21.74
C ILE A 483 -5.97 2.77 -22.70
N LYS A 484 -5.62 3.38 -23.84
CA LYS A 484 -6.62 3.80 -24.84
C LYS A 484 -7.51 2.61 -25.21
N TYR A 485 -8.82 2.87 -25.30
CA TYR A 485 -9.81 1.83 -25.56
C TYR A 485 -9.50 1.04 -26.84
N ASP A 486 -9.09 1.72 -27.91
CA ASP A 486 -8.75 1.05 -29.17
C ASP A 486 -7.55 0.08 -29.06
N PHE A 487 -6.60 0.35 -28.16
CA PHE A 487 -5.49 -0.57 -27.90
C PHE A 487 -5.98 -1.81 -27.15
N LYS A 488 -6.89 -1.65 -26.19
CA LYS A 488 -7.53 -2.79 -25.50
C LYS A 488 -8.33 -3.66 -26.47
N VAL A 489 -9.02 -3.04 -27.43
CA VAL A 489 -9.73 -3.75 -28.49
C VAL A 489 -8.75 -4.56 -29.34
N LYS A 490 -7.62 -3.98 -29.76
CA LYS A 490 -6.58 -4.74 -30.49
C LYS A 490 -6.01 -5.91 -29.68
N CYS A 491 -5.80 -5.74 -28.37
CA CYS A 491 -5.40 -6.86 -27.51
C CYS A 491 -6.48 -7.94 -27.46
N ALA A 492 -7.76 -7.56 -27.35
CA ALA A 492 -8.87 -8.52 -27.32
C ALA A 492 -9.04 -9.26 -28.67
N GLU A 493 -8.85 -8.57 -29.80
CA GLU A 493 -8.78 -9.17 -31.13
C GLU A 493 -7.62 -10.19 -31.18
N ALA A 494 -6.42 -9.81 -30.73
CA ALA A 494 -5.27 -10.71 -30.68
C ALA A 494 -5.48 -11.95 -29.78
N VAL A 495 -6.16 -11.81 -28.63
CA VAL A 495 -6.52 -12.96 -27.77
C VAL A 495 -7.38 -13.96 -28.53
N ALA A 496 -8.34 -13.49 -29.33
CA ALA A 496 -9.27 -14.32 -30.08
C ALA A 496 -8.62 -14.95 -31.32
N GLU A 497 -7.78 -14.19 -32.03
CA GLU A 497 -7.15 -14.61 -33.28
C GLU A 497 -5.89 -15.46 -33.07
N ARG A 498 -5.19 -15.28 -31.94
CA ARG A 498 -3.89 -15.89 -31.64
C ARG A 498 -3.86 -16.57 -30.27
N THR A 499 -4.94 -17.27 -29.92
CA THR A 499 -5.12 -17.90 -28.60
C THR A 499 -3.98 -18.86 -28.22
N GLU A 500 -3.48 -19.65 -29.18
CA GLU A 500 -2.38 -20.59 -28.96
C GLU A 500 -1.10 -19.87 -28.53
N GLU A 501 -0.68 -18.85 -29.27
CA GLU A 501 0.51 -18.05 -28.93
C GLU A 501 0.40 -17.35 -27.56
N VAL A 502 -0.80 -16.88 -27.20
CA VAL A 502 -1.04 -16.31 -25.86
C VAL A 502 -0.89 -17.37 -24.78
N GLY A 503 -1.42 -18.58 -25.02
CA GLY A 503 -1.26 -19.73 -24.13
C GLY A 503 0.20 -20.13 -23.96
N GLU A 504 0.95 -20.26 -25.05
CA GLU A 504 2.38 -20.57 -25.05
C GLU A 504 3.19 -19.51 -24.28
N PHE A 505 2.87 -18.23 -24.47
CA PHE A 505 3.51 -17.14 -23.73
C PHE A 505 3.26 -17.25 -22.22
N LEU A 506 2.03 -17.57 -21.80
CA LEU A 506 1.68 -17.75 -20.39
C LEU A 506 2.39 -18.98 -19.77
N GLU A 507 2.47 -20.11 -20.50
CA GLU A 507 3.23 -21.29 -20.06
C GLU A 507 4.71 -20.99 -19.94
N LYS A 508 5.30 -20.33 -20.95
CA LYS A 508 6.71 -19.92 -20.90
C LYS A 508 6.96 -19.02 -19.69
N MET A 509 6.07 -18.07 -19.42
CA MET A 509 6.17 -17.16 -18.28
C MET A 509 6.06 -17.87 -16.94
N LYS A 510 5.14 -18.83 -16.82
CA LYS A 510 5.01 -19.68 -15.62
C LYS A 510 6.27 -20.49 -15.38
N ARG A 511 6.71 -21.23 -16.38
CA ARG A 511 7.87 -22.11 -16.29
C ARG A 511 9.12 -21.34 -15.88
N LEU A 512 9.44 -20.25 -16.60
CA LEU A 512 10.61 -19.43 -16.29
C LEU A 512 10.52 -18.82 -14.89
N TRP A 513 9.33 -18.43 -14.46
CA TRP A 513 9.12 -17.93 -13.11
C TRP A 513 9.48 -18.97 -12.05
N GLU A 514 8.90 -20.16 -12.15
CA GLU A 514 9.10 -21.28 -11.22
C GLU A 514 10.56 -21.75 -11.21
N GLU A 515 11.22 -21.78 -12.37
CA GLU A 515 12.60 -22.27 -12.49
C GLU A 515 13.67 -21.26 -12.03
N ARG A 516 13.49 -19.96 -12.29
CA ARG A 516 14.60 -18.99 -12.21
C ARG A 516 14.30 -17.73 -11.41
N PHE A 517 13.04 -17.34 -11.27
CA PHE A 517 12.69 -16.02 -10.73
C PHE A 517 11.91 -16.07 -9.43
N GLU A 518 11.38 -17.22 -8.98
CA GLU A 518 10.68 -17.34 -7.70
C GLU A 518 11.59 -16.90 -6.53
N ASP A 519 12.87 -17.27 -6.54
CA ASP A 519 13.80 -16.87 -5.49
C ASP A 519 14.33 -15.43 -5.61
N LEU A 520 14.35 -14.88 -6.83
CA LEU A 520 14.88 -13.54 -7.12
C LEU A 520 13.83 -12.43 -6.94
N LEU A 521 12.58 -12.71 -7.30
CA LEU A 521 11.46 -11.80 -7.24
C LEU A 521 10.44 -12.17 -6.15
N GLY A 522 10.51 -13.38 -5.56
CA GLY A 522 9.49 -13.94 -4.66
C GLY A 522 9.86 -14.11 -3.18
N LYS A 523 11.10 -13.80 -2.74
CA LYS A 523 11.49 -13.87 -1.30
C LYS A 523 10.64 -13.01 -0.35
N GLY A 524 9.84 -12.08 -0.88
CA GLY A 524 8.88 -11.28 -0.12
C GLY A 524 7.46 -11.89 0.05
N GLY A 525 7.18 -13.10 -0.44
CA GLY A 525 5.89 -13.81 -0.30
C GLY A 525 4.67 -13.18 -0.99
N ARG A 526 4.78 -11.95 -1.51
CA ARG A 526 3.67 -11.16 -2.09
C ARG A 526 3.36 -11.54 -3.54
N MET A 527 4.39 -11.79 -4.35
CA MET A 527 4.26 -12.25 -5.74
C MET A 527 3.61 -13.63 -5.80
N LYS A 528 3.93 -14.51 -4.85
CA LYS A 528 3.36 -15.85 -4.71
C LYS A 528 1.83 -15.86 -4.62
N GLU A 529 1.22 -14.84 -4.01
CA GLU A 529 -0.24 -14.73 -3.88
C GLU A 529 -0.90 -14.29 -5.20
N THR A 530 -0.32 -13.30 -5.90
CA THR A 530 -0.74 -12.86 -7.24
C THR A 530 -0.65 -14.02 -8.24
N HIS A 531 0.45 -14.78 -8.19
CA HIS A 531 0.72 -15.89 -9.10
C HIS A 531 -0.20 -17.08 -8.82
N ARG A 532 -0.38 -17.45 -7.56
CA ARG A 532 -1.32 -18.52 -7.16
C ARG A 532 -2.73 -18.24 -7.66
N LYS A 533 -3.20 -17.00 -7.64
CA LYS A 533 -4.54 -16.67 -8.15
C LYS A 533 -4.59 -16.66 -9.68
N LEU A 534 -3.61 -16.04 -10.35
CA LEU A 534 -3.51 -16.03 -11.82
C LEU A 534 -3.49 -17.46 -12.37
N PHE A 535 -2.69 -18.34 -11.78
CA PHE A 535 -2.56 -19.71 -12.24
C PHE A 535 -3.74 -20.58 -11.84
N ARG A 536 -4.39 -20.36 -10.68
CA ARG A 536 -5.65 -21.04 -10.36
C ARG A 536 -6.78 -20.69 -11.33
N GLU A 537 -6.84 -19.46 -11.84
CA GLU A 537 -7.84 -19.07 -12.85
C GLU A 537 -7.57 -19.71 -14.22
N TRP A 538 -6.35 -20.20 -14.46
CA TRP A 538 -5.92 -20.76 -15.74
C TRP A 538 -5.71 -22.28 -15.74
N ASP A 539 -5.64 -22.91 -14.56
CA ASP A 539 -5.32 -24.32 -14.34
C ASP A 539 -6.14 -25.26 -15.25
N GLY A 540 -5.53 -25.74 -16.33
CA GLY A 540 -6.12 -26.70 -17.28
C GLY A 540 -6.63 -26.16 -18.63
N GLY A 541 -6.30 -24.92 -19.02
CA GLY A 541 -6.34 -24.50 -20.44
C GLY A 541 -7.71 -24.21 -21.05
N LYS A 542 -8.82 -24.22 -20.30
CA LYS A 542 -10.17 -24.12 -20.92
C LYS A 542 -10.68 -22.71 -21.21
N ASP A 543 -10.03 -21.64 -20.71
CA ASP A 543 -10.52 -20.27 -21.01
C ASP A 543 -9.45 -19.15 -20.96
N VAL A 544 -8.34 -19.31 -21.70
CA VAL A 544 -7.34 -18.22 -21.87
C VAL A 544 -8.01 -16.94 -22.37
N VAL A 545 -9.01 -17.08 -23.24
CA VAL A 545 -9.76 -15.98 -23.83
C VAL A 545 -10.55 -15.20 -22.80
N GLY A 546 -11.38 -15.87 -21.99
CA GLY A 546 -12.22 -15.24 -20.97
C GLY A 546 -11.40 -14.63 -19.84
N VAL A 547 -10.30 -15.28 -19.41
CA VAL A 547 -9.37 -14.72 -18.43
C VAL A 547 -8.74 -13.42 -18.96
N CYS A 548 -8.20 -13.43 -20.18
CA CYS A 548 -7.59 -12.23 -20.76
C CYS A 548 -8.62 -11.12 -21.03
N LYS A 549 -9.82 -11.45 -21.51
CA LYS A 549 -10.91 -10.47 -21.73
C LYS A 549 -11.38 -9.83 -20.43
N LYS A 550 -11.58 -10.63 -19.37
CA LYS A 550 -11.89 -10.15 -18.01
C LYS A 550 -10.82 -9.18 -17.52
N TRP A 551 -9.55 -9.46 -17.79
CA TRP A 551 -8.45 -8.58 -17.38
C TRP A 551 -8.36 -7.30 -18.21
N LEU A 552 -8.59 -7.36 -19.52
CA LEU A 552 -8.63 -6.18 -20.37
C LEU A 552 -9.83 -5.28 -20.04
N GLY A 553 -10.88 -5.85 -19.44
CA GLY A 553 -12.13 -5.18 -19.11
C GLY A 553 -12.95 -4.89 -20.36
N VAL A 554 -12.97 -5.85 -21.30
CA VAL A 554 -13.69 -5.76 -22.58
C VAL A 554 -14.75 -6.85 -22.58
N SER A 555 -16.01 -6.49 -22.88
CA SER A 555 -17.12 -7.46 -22.94
C SER A 555 -17.26 -8.08 -24.34
N ASP A 556 -17.76 -9.32 -24.43
CA ASP A 556 -17.98 -10.02 -25.71
C ASP A 556 -18.92 -9.25 -26.65
N VAL A 557 -19.87 -8.51 -26.09
CA VAL A 557 -20.85 -7.70 -26.82
C VAL A 557 -20.19 -6.52 -27.57
N GLU A 558 -19.07 -6.01 -27.07
CA GLU A 558 -18.40 -4.84 -27.65
C GLU A 558 -17.48 -5.18 -28.83
N VAL A 559 -16.81 -6.34 -28.78
CA VAL A 559 -15.96 -6.84 -29.89
C VAL A 559 -16.82 -7.14 -31.12
N VAL A 560 -17.94 -7.84 -30.94
CA VAL A 560 -18.90 -8.18 -32.01
C VAL A 560 -19.56 -6.94 -32.63
N LYS A 561 -19.79 -5.87 -31.86
CA LYS A 561 -20.33 -4.60 -32.38
C LYS A 561 -19.35 -3.88 -33.32
N LYS A 562 -18.04 -3.99 -33.10
CA LYS A 562 -17.01 -3.39 -33.96
C LYS A 562 -16.74 -4.25 -35.20
N GLU A 563 -16.76 -5.58 -35.10
CA GLU A 563 -16.75 -6.47 -36.28
C GLU A 563 -17.91 -6.14 -37.21
N LYS A 564 -19.16 -6.09 -36.70
CA LYS A 564 -20.33 -5.71 -37.50
C LYS A 564 -20.19 -4.34 -38.19
N LYS A 565 -19.48 -3.38 -37.56
CA LYS A 565 -19.16 -2.07 -38.17
C LYS A 565 -18.02 -2.15 -39.20
N LYS A 566 -16.94 -2.89 -38.95
CA LYS A 566 -15.84 -3.13 -39.90
C LYS A 566 -16.35 -3.87 -41.15
N THR A 567 -17.19 -4.89 -40.99
CA THR A 567 -17.82 -5.62 -42.10
C THR A 567 -18.75 -4.71 -42.89
N LYS A 568 -19.56 -3.87 -42.24
CA LYS A 568 -20.38 -2.85 -42.94
C LYS A 568 -19.54 -1.83 -43.72
N LYS A 569 -18.38 -1.42 -43.18
CA LYS A 569 -17.51 -0.42 -43.82
C LYS A 569 -16.72 -1.03 -44.99
N LYS A 570 -16.23 -2.28 -44.87
CA LYS A 570 -15.65 -3.04 -45.99
C LYS A 570 -16.69 -3.28 -47.10
N LYS A 571 -17.91 -3.67 -46.74
CA LYS A 571 -19.01 -3.91 -47.70
C LYS A 571 -19.38 -2.63 -48.47
N ARG A 572 -19.49 -1.49 -47.77
CA ARG A 572 -19.69 -0.17 -48.43
C ARG A 572 -18.52 0.26 -49.32
N LYS A 573 -17.27 -0.06 -48.96
CA LYS A 573 -16.11 0.27 -49.80
C LYS A 573 -16.09 -0.58 -51.08
N PHE A 574 -16.42 -1.87 -50.96
CA PHE A 574 -16.57 -2.78 -52.10
C PHE A 574 -17.71 -2.38 -53.04
N GLU A 575 -18.86 -1.93 -52.51
CA GLU A 575 -19.99 -1.46 -53.31
C GLU A 575 -19.70 -0.14 -54.05
N VAL A 576 -18.88 0.74 -53.48
CA VAL A 576 -18.44 1.99 -54.14
C VAL A 576 -17.41 1.68 -55.24
N ASP A 577 -16.44 0.79 -54.98
CA ASP A 577 -15.42 0.40 -55.96
C ASP A 577 -16.03 -0.41 -57.13
N GLU A 578 -17.02 -1.28 -56.89
CA GLU A 578 -17.79 -1.95 -57.96
C GLU A 578 -18.70 -1.00 -58.76
N GLY A 579 -19.27 0.02 -58.09
CA GLY A 579 -20.10 1.04 -58.73
C GLY A 579 -19.30 1.95 -59.68
N GLU A 580 -18.06 2.29 -59.32
CA GLU A 580 -17.16 3.08 -60.17
C GLU A 580 -16.55 2.25 -61.32
N SER A 581 -16.26 0.96 -61.10
CA SER A 581 -15.80 0.03 -62.14
C SER A 581 -16.87 -0.19 -63.24
N LYS A 582 -18.15 -0.30 -62.87
CA LYS A 582 -19.28 -0.40 -63.82
C LYS A 582 -19.60 0.90 -64.56
N LYS A 583 -19.20 2.06 -64.04
CA LYS A 583 -19.33 3.36 -64.73
C LYS A 583 -18.22 3.59 -65.76
N ARG A 584 -17.03 3.02 -65.57
CA ARG A 584 -15.90 3.15 -66.51
C ARG A 584 -15.97 2.24 -67.73
N THR A 585 -16.87 1.26 -67.75
CA THR A 585 -17.08 0.33 -68.89
C THR A 585 -18.26 0.71 -69.79
N LYS A 586 -18.82 1.92 -69.62
CA LYS A 586 -19.96 2.44 -70.42
C LYS A 586 -19.69 3.80 -71.09
N THR A 587 -18.43 4.09 -71.39
CA THR A 587 -18.04 5.23 -72.24
C THR A 587 -17.10 4.76 -73.33
#